data_AF-A0A1E2S2P5-F1
#
_entry.id   AF-A0A1E2S2P5-F1
#
_cell.length_a   1.000
_cell.length_b   1.000
_cell.length_c   1.000
_cell.angle_alpha   90.00
_cell.angle_beta   90.00
_cell.angle_gamma   90.00
#
_symmetry.space_group_name_H-M   'P 1'
#
loop_
_entity.id
_entity.type
_entity.pdbx_description
1 polymer ?
#
loop_
_entity_poly.entity_id
_entity_poly.type
_entity_poly.pdbx_seq_one_letter_code
_entity_poly.pdbx_strand_id
1 'polypeptide(L)'
;MQRTAHPNLSAAHLKKRRRQDPRVKYFGFTWRQWEFLFVLVGNWVFALAFLIICKLVWDWEPTQWQTTGDKIGLVIKDSVFAILPGVIGICIVAAQRLNPNMFVGQMAKPNSSLDINTRFILNTFEQFTAYFIAHAALAIYSPASEARTVVILTALFVLGRILFWIGYHKNPHLRAFGFGLTFYPTVAAYFCLIVYMTTGIRVPL
;
A
#
# COMPACT_ATOMS: atom_id res chain seq x y z
N MET A 1 48.96 -44.42 27.71
CA MET A 1 48.31 -43.11 27.94
C MET A 1 47.67 -42.65 26.64
N GLN A 2 46.35 -42.76 26.55
CA GLN A 2 45.53 -42.20 25.47
C GLN A 2 45.47 -40.67 25.58
N ARG A 3 45.45 -39.98 24.44
CA ARG A 3 44.58 -38.80 24.22
C ARG A 3 44.55 -38.45 22.73
N THR A 4 43.57 -39.04 22.04
CA THR A 4 43.04 -38.56 20.78
C THR A 4 42.24 -37.28 21.04
N ALA A 5 42.71 -36.15 20.50
CA ALA A 5 41.95 -34.90 20.55
C ALA A 5 40.79 -34.98 19.54
N HIS A 6 39.57 -35.07 20.06
CA HIS A 6 38.34 -35.02 19.28
C HIS A 6 38.21 -33.68 18.55
N PRO A 7 37.80 -33.67 17.26
CA PRO A 7 37.38 -32.43 16.60
C PRO A 7 36.11 -31.92 17.29
N ASN A 8 36.11 -30.63 17.66
CA ASN A 8 35.00 -29.91 18.27
C ASN A 8 33.76 -29.89 17.33
N LEU A 9 32.98 -30.97 17.34
CA LEU A 9 31.72 -31.12 16.62
C LEU A 9 30.56 -30.34 17.29
N SER A 10 30.77 -29.65 18.40
CA SER A 10 29.67 -29.00 19.14
C SER A 10 29.31 -27.59 18.65
N ALA A 11 30.20 -26.90 17.93
CA ALA A 11 29.92 -25.54 17.45
C ALA A 11 29.12 -25.49 16.14
N ALA A 12 29.14 -26.56 15.34
CA ALA A 12 28.46 -26.62 14.04
C ALA A 12 26.93 -26.86 14.16
N HIS A 13 26.43 -27.25 15.34
CA HIS A 13 25.02 -27.59 15.54
C HIS A 13 24.12 -26.42 15.97
N LEU A 14 24.65 -25.29 16.43
CA LEU A 14 23.84 -24.21 17.02
C LEU A 14 23.41 -23.09 16.05
N LYS A 15 23.61 -23.25 14.74
CA LYS A 15 23.08 -22.27 13.76
C LYS A 15 22.44 -22.90 12.54
N LYS A 16 21.80 -24.06 12.71
CA LYS A 16 20.76 -24.48 11.77
C LYS A 16 19.51 -23.65 12.08
N ARG A 17 19.46 -22.43 11.54
CA ARG A 17 18.20 -21.67 11.40
C ARG A 17 17.18 -22.68 10.87
N ARG A 18 16.19 -23.04 11.68
CA ARG A 18 15.18 -24.05 11.37
C ARG A 18 14.55 -23.59 10.05
N ARG A 19 15.00 -24.13 8.92
CA ARG A 19 14.35 -23.97 7.63
C ARG A 19 13.06 -24.77 7.78
N GLN A 20 12.05 -24.14 8.39
CA GLN A 20 10.72 -24.69 8.47
C GLN A 20 10.29 -24.96 7.03
N ASP A 21 9.92 -26.20 6.75
CA ASP A 21 9.51 -26.60 5.42
C ASP A 21 8.28 -25.74 5.02
N PRO A 22 8.34 -25.00 3.90
CA PRO A 22 7.27 -24.10 3.49
C PRO A 22 5.93 -24.79 3.27
N ARG A 23 5.88 -26.13 3.25
CA ARG A 23 4.66 -26.93 3.10
C ARG A 23 3.99 -27.31 4.43
N VAL A 24 4.62 -27.05 5.57
CA VAL A 24 4.02 -27.36 6.89
C VAL A 24 2.86 -26.41 7.12
N LYS A 25 1.66 -26.97 7.24
CA LYS A 25 0.41 -26.25 7.48
C LYS A 25 0.09 -26.28 8.97
N TYR A 26 -0.13 -25.11 9.56
CA TYR A 26 -0.71 -24.94 10.89
C TYR A 26 -2.14 -24.45 10.70
N PHE A 27 -3.12 -25.19 11.23
CA PHE A 27 -4.56 -24.93 10.99
C PHE A 27 -4.93 -24.81 9.50
N GLY A 28 -4.32 -25.64 8.64
CA GLY A 28 -4.59 -25.62 7.19
C GLY A 28 -3.83 -24.56 6.39
N PHE A 29 -3.17 -23.60 7.05
CA PHE A 29 -2.40 -22.53 6.42
C PHE A 29 -0.89 -22.71 6.60
N THR A 30 -0.13 -22.43 5.55
CA THR A 30 1.34 -22.34 5.60
C THR A 30 1.79 -21.13 6.43
N TRP A 31 3.02 -21.15 6.94
CA TRP A 31 3.58 -20.04 7.71
C TRP A 31 3.53 -18.69 6.96
N ARG A 32 3.78 -18.69 5.65
CA ARG A 32 3.67 -17.48 4.79
C ARG A 32 2.24 -16.98 4.65
N GLN A 33 1.24 -17.87 4.63
CA GLN A 33 -0.16 -17.47 4.60
C GLN A 33 -0.58 -16.80 5.91
N TRP A 34 -0.02 -17.22 7.04
CA TRP A 34 -0.23 -16.55 8.32
C TRP A 34 0.34 -15.14 8.33
N GLU A 35 1.57 -14.92 7.86
CA GLU A 35 2.15 -13.58 7.73
C GLU A 35 1.28 -12.68 6.84
N PHE A 36 0.77 -13.21 5.73
CA PHE A 36 -0.16 -12.50 4.87
C PHE A 36 -1.49 -12.18 5.58
N LEU A 37 -2.07 -13.13 6.32
CA LEU A 37 -3.32 -12.94 7.04
C LEU A 37 -3.18 -11.86 8.12
N PHE A 38 -2.09 -11.84 8.88
CA PHE A 38 -1.84 -10.79 9.87
C PHE A 38 -1.72 -9.42 9.24
N VAL A 39 -1.02 -9.30 8.10
CA VAL A 39 -0.94 -8.05 7.35
C VAL A 39 -2.33 -7.64 6.86
N LEU A 40 -3.08 -8.56 6.24
CA LEU A 40 -4.44 -8.32 5.76
C LEU A 40 -5.34 -7.77 6.89
N VAL A 41 -5.43 -8.49 8.02
CA VAL A 41 -6.28 -8.08 9.15
C VAL A 41 -5.78 -6.76 9.75
N GLY A 42 -4.48 -6.61 9.95
CA GLY A 42 -3.88 -5.38 10.48
C GLY A 42 -4.14 -4.16 9.58
N ASN A 43 -4.12 -4.35 8.26
CA ASN A 43 -4.45 -3.32 7.29
C ASN A 43 -5.92 -2.87 7.37
N TRP A 44 -6.85 -3.81 7.45
CA TRP A 44 -8.28 -3.49 7.60
C TRP A 44 -8.54 -2.76 8.91
N VAL A 45 -8.01 -3.28 10.02
CA VAL A 45 -8.16 -2.65 11.35
C VAL A 45 -7.57 -1.24 11.34
N PHE A 46 -6.36 -1.07 10.79
CA PHE A 46 -5.71 0.24 10.73
C PHE A 46 -6.50 1.21 9.84
N ALA A 47 -6.92 0.79 8.64
CA ALA A 47 -7.65 1.66 7.72
C ALA A 47 -9.00 2.10 8.30
N LEU A 48 -9.74 1.18 8.93
CA LEU A 48 -11.01 1.50 9.59
C LEU A 48 -10.80 2.43 10.79
N ALA A 49 -9.81 2.15 11.64
CA ALA A 49 -9.48 3.03 12.76
C ALA A 49 -9.09 4.43 12.26
N PHE A 50 -8.27 4.52 11.21
CA PHE A 50 -7.88 5.78 10.60
C PHE A 50 -9.09 6.57 10.09
N LEU A 51 -9.99 5.93 9.33
CA LEU A 51 -11.22 6.55 8.82
C LEU A 51 -12.12 7.04 9.96
N ILE A 52 -12.38 6.19 10.96
CA ILE A 52 -13.23 6.53 12.11
C ILE A 52 -12.63 7.69 12.89
N ILE A 53 -11.35 7.63 13.24
CA ILE A 53 -10.67 8.68 14.00
C ILE A 53 -10.72 10.01 13.22
N CYS A 54 -10.39 10.00 11.93
CA CYS A 54 -10.44 11.22 11.12
C CYS A 54 -11.86 11.78 11.03
N LYS A 55 -12.88 10.94 10.83
CA LYS A 55 -14.28 11.40 10.79
C LYS A 55 -14.80 11.91 12.13
N LEU A 56 -14.29 11.40 13.26
CA LEU A 56 -14.66 11.88 14.59
C LEU A 56 -14.01 13.23 14.94
N VAL A 57 -12.83 13.49 14.40
CA VAL A 57 -12.05 14.71 14.70
C VAL A 57 -12.33 15.82 13.67
N TRP A 58 -12.79 15.47 12.47
CA TRP A 58 -12.90 16.40 11.36
C TRP A 58 -14.27 16.35 10.67
N ASP A 59 -15.09 17.37 10.95
CA ASP A 59 -16.44 17.52 10.41
C ASP A 59 -16.53 18.45 9.19
N TRP A 60 -15.48 18.53 8.39
CA TRP A 60 -15.49 19.42 7.23
C TRP A 60 -16.51 18.97 6.18
N GLU A 61 -17.25 19.97 5.66
CA GLU A 61 -18.11 19.83 4.49
C GLU A 61 -17.78 20.95 3.50
N PRO A 62 -17.79 20.66 2.19
CA PRO A 62 -17.56 21.67 1.16
C PRO A 62 -18.75 22.63 1.08
N THR A 63 -18.45 23.92 0.92
CA THR A 63 -19.46 24.97 0.76
C THR A 63 -20.27 24.84 -0.53
N GLN A 64 -19.70 24.21 -1.56
CA GLN A 64 -20.32 23.95 -2.85
C GLN A 64 -20.21 22.47 -3.20
N TRP A 65 -21.35 21.78 -3.30
CA TRP A 65 -21.41 20.33 -3.59
C TRP A 65 -22.59 19.95 -4.50
N GLN A 66 -23.17 20.93 -5.19
CA GLN A 66 -24.38 20.73 -5.98
C GLN A 66 -24.04 20.24 -7.39
N THR A 67 -22.97 20.76 -7.97
CA THR A 67 -22.64 20.44 -9.36
C THR A 67 -21.66 19.27 -9.44
N THR A 68 -21.71 18.54 -10.56
CA THR A 68 -20.67 17.55 -10.88
C THR A 68 -19.29 18.20 -11.00
N GLY A 69 -19.23 19.48 -11.41
CA GLY A 69 -18.00 20.25 -11.50
C GLY A 69 -17.30 20.42 -10.15
N ASP A 70 -18.05 20.75 -9.09
CA ASP A 70 -17.50 20.91 -7.73
C ASP A 70 -16.87 19.60 -7.22
N LYS A 71 -17.58 18.50 -7.44
CA LYS A 71 -17.19 17.15 -7.02
C LYS A 71 -15.92 16.68 -7.74
N ILE A 72 -15.88 16.83 -9.07
CA ILE A 72 -14.68 16.52 -9.86
C ILE A 72 -13.53 17.46 -9.48
N GLY A 73 -13.82 18.74 -9.21
CA GLY A 73 -12.82 19.70 -8.74
C GLY A 73 -12.11 19.24 -7.47
N LEU A 74 -12.84 18.68 -6.49
CA LEU A 74 -12.23 18.08 -5.30
C LEU A 74 -11.35 16.87 -5.67
N VAL A 75 -11.88 15.96 -6.48
CA VAL A 75 -11.14 14.74 -6.89
C VAL A 75 -9.83 15.10 -7.60
N ILE A 76 -9.82 16.12 -8.46
CA ILE A 76 -8.59 16.57 -9.13
C ILE A 76 -7.59 17.14 -8.12
N LYS A 77 -8.03 17.95 -7.16
CA LYS A 77 -7.15 18.46 -6.08
C LYS A 77 -6.52 17.30 -5.31
N ASP A 78 -7.34 16.35 -4.88
CA ASP A 78 -6.91 15.16 -4.14
C ASP A 78 -5.96 14.29 -4.97
N SER A 79 -6.21 14.16 -6.27
CA SER A 79 -5.38 13.40 -7.20
C SER A 79 -3.98 14.00 -7.35
N VAL A 80 -3.85 15.33 -7.32
CA VAL A 80 -2.54 16.00 -7.33
C VAL A 80 -1.73 15.57 -6.11
N PHE A 81 -2.34 15.51 -4.92
CA PHE A 81 -1.65 15.04 -3.71
C PHE A 81 -1.36 13.53 -3.76
N ALA A 82 -2.32 12.72 -4.23
CA ALA A 82 -2.20 11.27 -4.30
C ALA A 82 -1.05 10.81 -5.22
N ILE A 83 -0.77 11.54 -6.30
CA ILE A 83 0.30 11.18 -7.25
C ILE A 83 1.70 11.66 -6.82
N LEU A 84 1.81 12.57 -5.84
CA LEU A 84 3.09 13.13 -5.40
C LEU A 84 4.15 12.07 -5.08
N PRO A 85 3.86 10.97 -4.34
CA PRO A 85 4.85 9.92 -4.10
C PRO A 85 5.39 9.31 -5.39
N GLY A 86 4.53 9.13 -6.41
CA GLY A 86 4.92 8.62 -7.72
C GLY A 86 5.84 9.58 -8.48
N VAL A 87 5.50 10.87 -8.49
CA VAL A 87 6.32 11.92 -9.11
C VAL A 87 7.69 12.02 -8.43
N ILE A 88 7.74 12.00 -7.09
CA ILE A 88 8.98 11.97 -6.32
C ILE A 88 9.81 10.73 -6.69
N GLY A 89 9.16 9.56 -6.79
CA GLY A 89 9.80 8.33 -7.24
C GLY A 89 10.46 8.47 -8.62
N ILE A 90 9.76 9.09 -9.58
CA ILE A 90 10.30 9.37 -10.92
C ILE A 90 11.55 10.24 -10.83
N CYS A 91 11.51 11.34 -10.07
CA CYS A 91 12.66 12.22 -9.87
C CYS A 91 13.87 11.47 -9.28
N ILE A 92 13.63 10.60 -8.28
CA ILE A 92 14.68 9.78 -7.68
C ILE A 92 15.28 8.81 -8.70
N VAL A 93 14.46 8.11 -9.49
CA VAL A 93 14.95 7.18 -10.52
C VAL A 93 15.70 7.90 -11.62
N ALA A 94 15.21 9.06 -12.06
CA ALA A 94 15.90 9.89 -13.04
C ALA A 94 17.29 10.28 -12.56
N ALA A 95 17.41 10.76 -11.31
CA ALA A 95 18.69 11.07 -10.69
C ALA A 95 19.60 9.84 -10.56
N GLN A 96 19.06 8.68 -10.16
CA GLN A 96 19.84 7.43 -10.06
C GLN A 96 20.44 7.01 -11.42
N ARG A 97 19.74 7.25 -12.53
CA ARG A 97 20.18 6.91 -13.89
C ARG A 97 21.20 7.87 -14.50
N LEU A 98 21.45 9.02 -13.87
CA LEU A 98 22.57 9.89 -14.25
C LEU A 98 23.93 9.30 -13.87
N ASN A 99 23.97 8.29 -13.00
CA ASN A 99 25.22 7.61 -12.66
C ASN A 99 25.71 6.74 -13.84
N PRO A 100 26.98 6.88 -14.28
CA PRO A 100 27.52 6.13 -15.42
C PRO A 100 27.41 4.60 -15.28
N ASN A 101 27.51 4.09 -14.04
CA ASN A 101 27.40 2.66 -13.72
C ASN A 101 25.96 2.11 -13.81
N MET A 102 24.97 2.99 -14.02
CA MET A 102 23.53 2.66 -14.02
C MET A 102 22.79 3.38 -15.17
N PHE A 103 23.50 3.66 -16.26
CA PHE A 103 23.00 4.43 -17.39
C PHE A 103 21.75 3.77 -18.03
N VAL A 104 20.95 4.59 -18.71
CA VAL A 104 19.71 4.17 -19.39
C VAL A 104 20.00 3.01 -20.35
N GLY A 105 19.23 1.92 -20.25
CA GLY A 105 19.39 0.71 -21.07
C GLY A 105 19.95 -0.51 -20.32
N GLN A 106 20.55 -0.32 -19.15
CA GLN A 106 20.98 -1.44 -18.29
C GLN A 106 19.88 -1.88 -17.31
N MET A 107 19.74 -3.19 -17.13
CA MET A 107 18.79 -3.77 -16.17
C MET A 107 19.30 -3.53 -14.75
N ALA A 108 18.45 -2.96 -13.89
CA ALA A 108 18.80 -2.73 -12.50
C ALA A 108 19.03 -4.08 -11.79
N LYS A 109 20.05 -4.15 -10.94
CA LYS A 109 20.30 -5.35 -10.12
C LYS A 109 19.05 -5.65 -9.26
N PRO A 110 18.60 -6.92 -9.17
CA PRO A 110 17.42 -7.27 -8.37
C PRO A 110 17.55 -6.79 -6.92
N ASN A 111 16.51 -6.15 -6.41
CA ASN A 111 16.44 -5.54 -5.07
C ASN A 111 17.50 -4.45 -4.78
N SER A 112 18.15 -3.91 -5.81
CA SER A 112 18.87 -2.64 -5.67
C SER A 112 17.90 -1.49 -5.45
N SER A 113 18.37 -0.36 -4.92
CA SER A 113 17.52 0.83 -4.74
C SER A 113 16.87 1.29 -6.05
N LEU A 114 17.57 1.17 -7.18
CA LEU A 114 17.02 1.51 -8.50
C LEU A 114 15.89 0.57 -8.94
N ASP A 115 16.05 -0.75 -8.73
CA ASP A 115 15.00 -1.74 -9.01
C ASP A 115 13.78 -1.50 -8.12
N ILE A 116 14.00 -1.28 -6.82
CA ILE A 116 12.93 -0.99 -5.85
C ILE A 116 12.16 0.27 -6.24
N ASN A 117 12.86 1.37 -6.55
CA ASN A 117 12.22 2.63 -6.94
C ASN A 117 11.47 2.50 -8.28
N THR A 118 12.00 1.76 -9.25
CA THR A 118 11.33 1.52 -10.52
C THR A 118 10.02 0.73 -10.33
N ARG A 119 10.05 -0.33 -9.52
CA ARG A 119 8.85 -1.11 -9.15
C ARG A 119 7.86 -0.29 -8.33
N PHE A 120 8.36 0.58 -7.46
CA PHE A 120 7.53 1.49 -6.68
C PHE A 120 6.76 2.45 -7.59
N ILE A 121 7.39 3.04 -8.61
CA ILE A 121 6.72 3.92 -9.58
C ILE A 121 5.60 3.15 -10.29
N LEU A 122 5.92 2.02 -10.93
CA LEU A 122 4.94 1.22 -11.68
C LEU A 122 3.73 0.87 -10.80
N ASN A 123 3.99 0.35 -9.60
CA ASN A 123 2.94 0.00 -8.66
C ASN A 123 2.15 1.23 -8.18
N THR A 124 2.80 2.39 -8.01
CA THR A 124 2.10 3.61 -7.59
C THR A 124 1.13 4.08 -8.67
N PHE A 125 1.52 4.02 -9.96
CA PHE A 125 0.64 4.38 -11.06
C PHE A 125 -0.52 3.39 -11.22
N GLU A 126 -0.28 2.08 -11.11
CA GLU A 126 -1.36 1.07 -11.10
C GLU A 126 -2.38 1.33 -9.98
N GLN A 127 -1.89 1.57 -8.75
CA GLN A 127 -2.75 1.86 -7.61
C GLN A 127 -3.46 3.22 -7.76
N PHE A 128 -2.78 4.23 -8.31
CA PHE A 128 -3.35 5.55 -8.55
C PHE A 128 -4.48 5.49 -9.57
N THR A 129 -4.35 4.72 -10.66
CA THR A 129 -5.43 4.56 -11.64
C THR A 129 -6.68 3.96 -10.99
N ALA A 130 -6.52 2.89 -10.20
CA ALA A 130 -7.63 2.28 -9.48
C ALA A 130 -8.26 3.25 -8.46
N TYR A 131 -7.42 3.97 -7.71
CA TYR A 131 -7.81 5.01 -6.77
C TYR A 131 -8.61 6.13 -7.44
N PHE A 132 -8.13 6.65 -8.57
CA PHE A 132 -8.68 7.80 -9.27
C PHE A 132 -10.11 7.53 -9.74
N ILE A 133 -10.33 6.37 -10.36
CA ILE A 133 -11.65 5.94 -10.84
C ILE A 133 -12.61 5.77 -9.65
N ALA A 134 -12.17 5.11 -8.57
CA ALA A 134 -12.98 4.94 -7.37
C ALA A 134 -13.33 6.28 -6.69
N HIS A 135 -12.37 7.20 -6.57
CA HIS A 135 -12.58 8.51 -5.93
C HIS A 135 -13.48 9.42 -6.76
N ALA A 136 -13.34 9.41 -8.08
CA ALA A 136 -14.24 10.13 -8.98
C ALA A 136 -15.69 9.65 -8.81
N ALA A 137 -15.91 8.34 -8.83
CA ALA A 137 -17.24 7.77 -8.61
C ALA A 137 -17.77 8.07 -7.20
N LEU A 138 -16.94 7.89 -6.16
CA LEU A 138 -17.32 8.22 -4.78
C LEU A 138 -17.77 9.68 -4.66
N ALA A 139 -17.01 10.64 -5.19
CA ALA A 139 -17.39 12.05 -5.12
C ALA A 139 -18.71 12.34 -5.85
N ILE A 140 -18.90 11.76 -7.05
CA ILE A 140 -20.12 11.94 -7.85
C ILE A 140 -21.36 11.44 -7.08
N TYR A 141 -21.28 10.23 -6.52
CA TYR A 141 -22.42 9.55 -5.90
C TYR A 141 -22.57 9.83 -4.40
N SER A 142 -21.69 10.64 -3.79
CA SER A 142 -21.74 10.95 -2.35
C SER A 142 -22.42 12.28 -2.03
N PRO A 143 -23.10 12.37 -0.87
CA PRO A 143 -23.61 13.64 -0.34
C PRO A 143 -22.45 14.50 0.19
N ALA A 144 -22.73 15.77 0.49
CA ALA A 144 -21.71 16.72 0.97
C ALA A 144 -21.03 16.25 2.27
N SER A 145 -21.78 15.60 3.17
CA SER A 145 -21.27 15.04 4.43
C SER A 145 -20.20 13.95 4.26
N GLU A 146 -20.16 13.32 3.08
CA GLU A 146 -19.19 12.28 2.74
C GLU A 146 -18.07 12.78 1.83
N ALA A 147 -18.06 14.07 1.47
CA ALA A 147 -16.96 14.66 0.70
C ALA A 147 -15.61 14.56 1.44
N ARG A 148 -15.64 14.70 2.77
CA ARG A 148 -14.46 14.50 3.64
C ARG A 148 -13.87 13.09 3.52
N THR A 149 -14.68 12.08 3.23
CA THR A 149 -14.23 10.69 3.07
C THR A 149 -13.26 10.57 1.90
N VAL A 150 -13.51 11.30 0.81
CA VAL A 150 -12.62 11.36 -0.36
C VAL A 150 -11.24 11.91 0.04
N VAL A 151 -11.22 12.98 0.84
CA VAL A 151 -9.97 13.59 1.33
C VAL A 151 -9.23 12.69 2.32
N ILE A 152 -9.95 12.03 3.24
CA ILE A 152 -9.36 11.12 4.22
C ILE A 152 -8.76 9.89 3.53
N LEU A 153 -9.46 9.32 2.54
CA LEU A 153 -8.95 8.20 1.74
C LEU A 153 -7.72 8.62 0.92
N THR A 154 -7.67 9.86 0.43
CA THR A 154 -6.47 10.44 -0.21
C THR A 154 -5.28 10.44 0.75
N ALA A 155 -5.47 10.93 1.98
CA ALA A 155 -4.43 10.97 3.00
C ALA A 155 -3.94 9.55 3.35
N LEU A 156 -4.86 8.60 3.50
CA LEU A 156 -4.55 7.19 3.74
C LEU A 156 -3.78 6.58 2.57
N PHE A 157 -4.14 6.92 1.33
CA PHE A 157 -3.45 6.47 0.13
C PHE A 157 -1.99 6.97 0.11
N VAL A 158 -1.77 8.26 0.35
CA VAL A 158 -0.43 8.86 0.41
C VAL A 158 0.41 8.22 1.52
N LEU A 159 -0.17 8.05 2.72
CA LEU A 159 0.48 7.35 3.82
C LEU A 159 0.85 5.91 3.44
N GLY A 160 -0.07 5.18 2.80
CA GLY A 160 0.17 3.84 2.28
C GLY A 160 1.34 3.79 1.30
N ARG A 161 1.46 4.77 0.39
CA ARG A 161 2.60 4.87 -0.53
C ARG A 161 3.93 5.13 0.18
N ILE A 162 3.95 6.02 1.17
CA ILE A 162 5.15 6.30 1.98
C ILE A 162 5.59 5.02 2.72
N LEU A 163 4.66 4.35 3.40
CA LEU A 163 4.93 3.12 4.13
C LEU A 163 5.35 1.96 3.21
N PHE A 164 4.78 1.87 2.01
CA PHE A 164 5.20 0.92 0.99
C PHE A 164 6.65 1.17 0.60
N TRP A 165 7.01 2.43 0.28
CA TRP A 165 8.35 2.78 -0.19
C TRP A 165 9.43 2.54 0.87
N ILE A 166 9.19 2.99 2.10
CA ILE A 166 10.09 2.77 3.24
C ILE A 166 10.19 1.27 3.55
N GLY A 167 9.05 0.58 3.57
CA GLY A 167 8.99 -0.86 3.82
C GLY A 167 9.81 -1.64 2.79
N TYR A 168 9.67 -1.31 1.51
CA TYR A 168 10.37 -2.01 0.43
C TYR A 168 11.90 -1.85 0.53
N HIS A 169 12.40 -0.67 0.88
CA HIS A 169 13.83 -0.45 1.08
C HIS A 169 14.40 -1.21 2.29
N LYS A 170 13.60 -1.44 3.33
CA LYS A 170 14.03 -2.22 4.51
C LYS A 170 13.97 -3.72 4.27
N ASN A 171 12.85 -4.21 3.74
CA ASN A 171 12.64 -5.62 3.46
C ASN A 171 11.50 -5.78 2.43
N PRO A 172 11.68 -6.54 1.34
CA PRO A 172 10.65 -6.77 0.32
C PRO A 172 9.28 -7.22 0.87
N HIS A 173 9.23 -7.86 2.03
CA HIS A 173 7.98 -8.28 2.67
C HIS A 173 7.23 -7.15 3.38
N LEU A 174 7.95 -6.15 3.93
CA LEU A 174 7.33 -5.06 4.70
C LEU A 174 6.51 -4.10 3.83
N ARG A 175 6.77 -4.07 2.51
CA ARG A 175 5.97 -3.27 1.56
C ARG A 175 4.51 -3.70 1.50
N ALA A 176 4.19 -4.94 1.90
CA ALA A 176 2.83 -5.49 1.84
C ALA A 176 1.86 -4.69 2.71
N PHE A 177 2.31 -4.15 3.85
CA PHE A 177 1.48 -3.31 4.70
C PHE A 177 1.09 -2.01 3.98
N GLY A 178 2.05 -1.27 3.43
CA GLY A 178 1.74 -0.06 2.65
C GLY A 178 0.87 -0.33 1.42
N PHE A 179 1.09 -1.47 0.76
CA PHE A 179 0.24 -1.91 -0.37
C PHE A 179 -1.20 -2.13 0.07
N GLY A 180 -1.43 -2.80 1.20
CA GLY A 180 -2.79 -3.05 1.67
C GLY A 180 -3.53 -1.77 2.06
N LEU A 181 -2.84 -0.72 2.51
CA LEU A 181 -3.46 0.56 2.87
C LEU A 181 -3.94 1.34 1.65
N THR A 182 -3.39 1.07 0.47
CA THR A 182 -3.93 1.62 -0.79
C THR A 182 -4.95 0.67 -1.41
N PHE A 183 -4.68 -0.63 -1.40
CA PHE A 183 -5.47 -1.62 -2.12
C PHE A 183 -6.82 -1.91 -1.46
N TYR A 184 -6.85 -2.24 -0.16
CA TYR A 184 -8.10 -2.67 0.49
C TYR A 184 -9.15 -1.56 0.59
N PRO A 185 -8.81 -0.31 0.96
CA PRO A 185 -9.79 0.78 0.94
C PRO A 185 -10.32 1.06 -0.47
N THR A 186 -9.47 0.95 -1.50
CA THR A 186 -9.91 1.11 -2.90
C THR A 186 -10.88 0.00 -3.31
N VAL A 187 -10.61 -1.26 -2.94
CA VAL A 187 -11.52 -2.39 -3.20
C VAL A 187 -12.84 -2.22 -2.45
N ALA A 188 -12.80 -1.76 -1.19
CA ALA A 188 -14.00 -1.47 -0.41
C ALA A 188 -14.85 -0.38 -1.09
N ALA A 189 -14.21 0.69 -1.58
CA ALA A 189 -14.88 1.75 -2.32
C ALA A 189 -15.58 1.22 -3.57
N TYR A 190 -14.90 0.40 -4.39
CA TYR A 190 -15.52 -0.24 -5.55
C TYR A 190 -16.70 -1.11 -5.16
N PHE A 191 -16.57 -1.92 -4.11
CA PHE A 191 -17.64 -2.77 -3.63
C PHE A 191 -18.87 -1.95 -3.22
N CYS A 192 -18.70 -0.92 -2.40
CA CYS A 192 -19.78 -0.02 -1.98
C CYS A 192 -20.43 0.69 -3.18
N LEU A 193 -19.64 1.14 -4.16
CA LEU A 193 -20.14 1.76 -5.38
C LEU A 193 -20.97 0.79 -6.22
N ILE A 194 -20.50 -0.46 -6.40
CA ILE A 194 -21.24 -1.49 -7.14
C ILE A 194 -22.57 -1.80 -6.44
N VAL A 195 -22.56 -1.97 -5.12
CA VAL A 195 -23.79 -2.19 -4.33
C VAL A 195 -24.75 -1.02 -4.52
N TYR A 196 -24.27 0.22 -4.43
CA TYR A 196 -25.09 1.41 -4.63
C TYR A 196 -25.67 1.49 -6.05
N MET A 197 -24.87 1.25 -7.09
CA MET A 197 -25.31 1.31 -8.49
C MET A 197 -26.32 0.22 -8.85
N THR A 198 -26.24 -0.95 -8.22
CA THR A 198 -27.12 -2.09 -8.53
C THR A 198 -28.38 -2.13 -7.69
N THR A 199 -28.32 -1.69 -6.42
CA THR A 199 -29.44 -1.80 -5.48
C THR A 199 -30.02 -0.46 -5.06
N GLY A 200 -29.32 0.65 -5.32
CA GLY A 200 -29.66 1.97 -4.79
C GLY A 200 -29.31 2.18 -3.31
N ILE A 201 -28.86 1.13 -2.61
CA ILE A 201 -28.54 1.20 -1.17
C ILE A 201 -27.16 1.85 -1.00
N ARG A 202 -27.12 2.98 -0.31
CA ARG A 202 -25.87 3.66 0.03
C ARG A 202 -25.29 3.07 1.31
N VAL A 203 -24.08 2.51 1.20
CA VAL A 203 -23.27 2.13 2.35
C VAL A 203 -22.35 3.31 2.67
N PRO A 204 -22.49 3.97 3.83
CA PRO A 204 -21.53 4.98 4.24
C PRO A 204 -20.16 4.33 4.45
N LEU A 205 -19.12 4.95 3.90
CA LEU A 205 -17.72 4.52 4.04
C LEU A 205 -17.03 5.19 5.21
#